data_AF-A0A536EFE3-F1
#
_entry.id   AF-A0A536EFE3-F1
#
_cell.length_a   1.000
_cell.length_b   1.000
_cell.length_c   1.000
_cell.angle_alpha   90.00
_cell.angle_beta   90.00
_cell.angle_gamma   90.00
#
_symmetry.space_group_name_H-M   'P 1'
#
loop_
_entity.id
_entity.type
_entity.pdbx_description
1 polymer ?
#
loop_
_entity_poly.entity_id
_entity_poly.type
_entity_poly.pdbx_seq_one_letter_code
_entity_poly.pdbx_strand_id
1 'polypeptide(L)'
;MGSLYERLGGIKAITGVVENFRDRVAGDNRINQKFAKTDLGRLREMLIDQVCEAAGGPCRYTGRSMKDAHAGMKVTSGEFDALVADLVATLNHFKVGKTEQDEILAVLGPLKTDIVEVESSEVGTPLPRTYEPAPALSR
;
A
#
# COMPACT_ATOMS: atom_id res chain seq x y z
N MET A 1 -2.24 -4.80 26.82
CA MET A 1 -2.34 -5.25 25.42
C MET A 1 -1.21 -4.60 24.65
N GLY A 2 -0.47 -5.39 23.86
CA GLY A 2 0.60 -4.87 23.01
C GLY A 2 0.06 -4.08 21.82
N SER A 3 0.92 -3.31 21.17
CA SER A 3 0.64 -2.61 19.91
C SER A 3 0.15 -3.56 18.82
N LEU A 4 -0.52 -3.04 17.79
CA LEU A 4 -0.89 -3.85 16.62
C LEU A 4 0.37 -4.46 15.97
N TYR A 5 1.47 -3.71 15.92
CA TYR A 5 2.78 -4.17 15.47
C TYR A 5 3.24 -5.44 16.19
N GLU A 6 3.15 -5.48 17.52
CA GLU A 6 3.53 -6.66 18.32
C GLU A 6 2.61 -7.86 18.02
N ARG A 7 1.30 -7.62 17.88
CA ARG A 7 0.32 -8.69 17.57
C ARG A 7 0.47 -9.23 16.15
N LEU A 8 0.92 -8.40 15.22
CA LEU A 8 1.24 -8.80 13.84
C LEU A 8 2.55 -9.60 13.74
N GLY A 9 3.34 -9.70 14.82
CA GLY A 9 4.63 -10.42 14.83
C GLY A 9 5.83 -9.53 14.48
N GLY A 10 5.66 -8.22 14.56
CA GLY A 10 6.72 -7.24 14.35
C GLY A 10 7.26 -7.14 12.93
N ILE A 11 8.43 -6.49 12.78
CA ILE A 11 8.96 -6.06 11.49
C ILE A 11 9.19 -7.20 10.50
N LYS A 12 9.59 -8.38 10.98
CA LYS A 12 9.80 -9.55 10.12
C LYS A 12 8.50 -10.02 9.46
N ALA A 13 7.41 -10.08 10.23
CA ALA A 13 6.12 -10.46 9.71
C ALA A 13 5.56 -9.41 8.76
N ILE A 14 5.66 -8.12 9.12
CA ILE A 14 5.26 -7.00 8.25
C ILE A 14 6.03 -7.04 6.92
N THR A 15 7.35 -7.27 6.97
CA THR A 15 8.16 -7.39 5.75
C THR A 15 7.66 -8.51 4.84
N GLY A 16 7.36 -9.70 5.39
CA GLY A 16 6.82 -10.81 4.60
C GLY A 16 5.45 -10.51 3.99
N VAL A 17 4.56 -9.84 4.74
CA VAL A 17 3.26 -9.36 4.23
C VAL A 17 3.47 -8.38 3.08
N VAL A 18 4.35 -7.38 3.23
CA VAL A 18 4.62 -6.38 2.19
C VAL A 18 5.20 -7.02 0.92
N GLU A 19 6.12 -7.97 1.05
CA GLU A 19 6.69 -8.66 -0.11
C GLU A 19 5.64 -9.48 -0.87
N ASN A 20 4.79 -10.24 -0.16
CA ASN A 20 3.71 -10.98 -0.80
C ASN A 20 2.65 -10.07 -1.43
N PHE A 21 2.31 -8.97 -0.76
CA PHE A 21 1.36 -7.98 -1.27
C PHE A 21 1.88 -7.32 -2.54
N ARG A 22 3.16 -6.91 -2.56
CA ARG A 22 3.83 -6.38 -3.76
C ARG A 22 3.69 -7.34 -4.94
N ASP A 23 3.94 -8.63 -4.73
CA ASP A 23 3.89 -9.63 -5.79
C ASP A 23 2.46 -9.84 -6.32
N ARG A 24 1.45 -9.78 -5.44
CA ARG A 24 0.03 -9.80 -5.84
C ARG A 24 -0.35 -8.61 -6.70
N VAL A 25 0.00 -7.40 -6.24
CA VAL A 25 -0.26 -6.15 -6.97
C VAL A 25 0.42 -6.15 -8.34
N ALA A 26 1.65 -6.66 -8.43
CA ALA A 26 2.36 -6.79 -9.70
C ALA A 26 1.64 -7.75 -10.68
N GLY A 27 0.97 -8.79 -10.16
CA GLY A 27 0.20 -9.75 -10.93
C GLY A 27 -1.24 -9.33 -11.24
N ASP A 28 -1.78 -8.31 -10.58
CA ASP A 28 -3.18 -7.89 -10.75
C ASP A 28 -3.35 -6.90 -11.91
N ASN A 29 -3.90 -7.39 -13.03
CA ASN A 29 -4.18 -6.59 -14.22
C ASN A 29 -5.16 -5.43 -13.99
N ARG A 30 -5.91 -5.43 -12.87
CA ARG A 30 -6.77 -4.29 -12.49
C ARG A 30 -5.96 -3.07 -12.05
N ILE A 31 -4.72 -3.25 -11.59
CA ILE A 31 -3.95 -2.15 -10.95
C ILE A 31 -2.47 -2.09 -11.36
N ASN A 32 -1.89 -3.17 -11.89
CA ASN A 32 -0.45 -3.26 -12.15
C ASN A 32 0.09 -2.15 -13.06
N GLN A 33 -0.73 -1.62 -13.98
CA GLN A 33 -0.36 -0.49 -14.85
C GLN A 33 -0.01 0.78 -14.06
N LYS A 34 -0.60 0.99 -12.88
CA LYS A 34 -0.28 2.13 -12.00
C LYS A 34 1.11 2.02 -11.36
N PHE A 35 1.70 0.82 -11.37
CA PHE A 35 3.01 0.56 -10.79
C PHE A 35 4.11 0.44 -11.86
N ALA A 36 3.78 0.59 -13.15
CA ALA A 36 4.71 0.35 -14.26
C ALA A 36 5.97 1.22 -14.26
N LYS A 37 5.91 2.42 -13.65
CA LYS A 37 7.04 3.34 -13.51
C LYS A 37 7.65 3.34 -12.10
N THR A 38 7.17 2.48 -11.20
CA THR A 38 7.53 2.52 -9.78
C THR A 38 8.90 1.88 -9.53
N ASP A 39 9.75 2.57 -8.77
CA ASP A 39 10.92 1.93 -8.19
C ASP A 39 10.50 0.95 -7.08
N LEU A 40 10.62 -0.35 -7.36
CA LEU A 40 10.10 -1.40 -6.48
C LEU A 40 10.88 -1.51 -5.16
N GLY A 41 12.16 -1.11 -5.15
CA GLY A 41 12.96 -1.04 -3.94
C GLY A 41 12.45 0.04 -3.00
N ARG A 42 12.26 1.26 -3.50
CA ARG A 42 11.64 2.36 -2.77
C ARG A 42 10.25 1.99 -2.29
N LEU A 43 9.39 1.43 -3.15
CA LEU A 43 8.03 1.05 -2.77
C LEU A 43 8.04 0.08 -1.59
N ARG A 44 8.91 -0.93 -1.64
CA ARG A 44 9.08 -1.91 -0.56
C ARG A 44 9.41 -1.22 0.76
N GLU A 45 10.47 -0.42 0.80
CA GLU A 45 10.89 0.27 2.05
C GLU A 45 9.79 1.20 2.58
N MET A 46 9.22 2.04 1.70
CA MET A 46 8.18 2.99 2.08
C MET A 46 6.92 2.30 2.62
N LEU A 47 6.53 1.17 2.05
CA LEU A 47 5.36 0.44 2.50
C LEU A 47 5.61 -0.30 3.82
N ILE A 48 6.82 -0.85 4.03
CA ILE A 48 7.21 -1.44 5.32
C ILE A 48 7.18 -0.37 6.41
N ASP A 49 7.79 0.79 6.18
CA ASP A 49 7.81 1.89 7.16
C ASP A 49 6.41 2.39 7.46
N GLN A 50 5.59 2.61 6.43
CA GLN A 50 4.21 3.07 6.56
C GLN A 50 3.37 2.09 7.40
N VAL A 51 3.42 0.79 7.11
CA VAL A 51 2.65 -0.23 7.85
C VAL A 51 3.17 -0.40 9.26
N CYS A 52 4.50 -0.38 9.45
CA CYS A 52 5.11 -0.49 10.76
C CYS A 52 4.73 0.69 11.67
N GLU A 53 4.84 1.93 11.19
CA GLU A 53 4.43 3.13 11.95
C GLU A 53 2.92 3.12 12.22
N ALA A 54 2.10 2.83 11.19
CA ALA A 54 0.65 2.73 11.29
C ALA A 54 0.19 1.70 12.35
N ALA A 55 0.92 0.59 12.48
CA ALA A 55 0.65 -0.44 13.47
C ALA A 55 1.17 -0.11 14.89
N GLY A 56 1.75 1.08 15.10
CA GLY A 56 2.34 1.49 16.37
C GLY A 56 3.71 0.85 16.65
N GLY A 57 4.41 0.41 15.60
CA GLY A 57 5.78 -0.07 15.67
C GLY A 57 6.81 1.06 15.79
N PRO A 58 8.10 0.71 15.95
CA PRO A 58 9.16 1.70 16.17
C PRO A 58 9.65 2.39 14.88
N CYS A 59 9.12 2.00 13.71
CA CYS A 59 9.52 2.60 12.43
C CYS A 59 8.89 3.98 12.26
N ARG A 60 9.46 4.77 11.35
CA ARG A 60 8.95 6.09 11.00
C ARG A 60 8.88 6.21 9.49
N TYR A 61 7.69 6.50 8.98
CA TYR A 61 7.53 6.81 7.57
C TYR A 61 8.13 8.19 7.27
N THR A 62 9.10 8.21 6.36
CA THR A 62 9.80 9.44 5.94
C THR A 62 9.56 9.77 4.48
N GLY A 63 8.63 9.05 3.84
CA GLY A 63 8.23 9.29 2.46
C GLY A 63 7.36 10.52 2.28
N ARG A 64 6.89 10.71 1.05
CA ARG A 64 5.95 11.79 0.70
C ARG A 64 4.60 11.55 1.39
N SER A 65 3.83 12.60 1.61
CA SER A 65 2.42 12.45 1.98
C SER A 65 1.69 11.53 0.97
N MET A 66 0.63 10.83 1.38
CA MET A 66 -0.12 9.97 0.45
C MET A 66 -0.66 10.78 -0.74
N LYS A 67 -1.06 12.02 -0.52
CA LYS A 67 -1.48 12.93 -1.57
C LYS A 67 -0.36 13.21 -2.57
N ASP A 68 0.82 13.58 -2.11
CA ASP A 68 1.95 13.90 -3.00
C ASP A 68 2.56 12.65 -3.66
N ALA A 69 2.45 11.49 -3.01
CA ALA A 69 2.92 10.22 -3.56
C ALA A 69 2.05 9.77 -4.76
N HIS A 70 0.74 10.05 -4.71
CA HIS A 70 -0.23 9.61 -5.72
C HIS A 70 -0.70 10.74 -6.65
N ALA A 71 -0.26 11.97 -6.41
CA ALA A 71 -0.59 13.15 -7.21
C ALA A 71 -0.32 12.92 -8.71
N GLY A 72 -1.32 13.20 -9.53
CA GLY A 72 -1.25 13.10 -10.98
C GLY A 72 -1.30 11.67 -11.52
N MET A 73 -1.50 10.64 -10.68
CA MET A 73 -1.67 9.26 -11.14
C MET A 73 -3.07 8.99 -11.71
N LYS A 74 -4.06 9.84 -11.40
CA LYS A 74 -5.47 9.61 -11.72
C LYS A 74 -5.95 8.25 -11.21
N VAL A 75 -5.63 7.93 -9.95
CA VAL A 75 -6.12 6.71 -9.30
C VAL A 75 -7.63 6.79 -9.17
N THR A 76 -8.30 5.73 -9.61
CA THR A 76 -9.76 5.62 -9.49
C THR A 76 -10.15 4.98 -8.14
N SER A 77 -11.39 5.18 -7.70
CA SER A 77 -11.89 4.46 -6.53
C SER A 77 -11.96 2.94 -6.74
N GLY A 78 -12.22 2.47 -7.97
CA GLY A 78 -12.16 1.05 -8.33
C GLY A 78 -10.76 0.42 -8.22
N GLU A 79 -9.72 1.15 -8.62
CA GLU A 79 -8.32 0.70 -8.48
C GLU A 79 -7.90 0.67 -7.02
N PHE A 80 -8.32 1.64 -6.21
CA PHE A 80 -8.08 1.62 -4.77
C PHE A 80 -8.77 0.42 -4.11
N ASP A 81 -10.02 0.13 -4.46
CA ASP A 81 -10.74 -1.02 -3.90
C ASP A 81 -10.12 -2.36 -4.32
N ALA A 82 -9.58 -2.46 -5.54
CA ALA A 82 -8.80 -3.62 -5.99
C ALA A 82 -7.50 -3.79 -5.17
N LEU A 83 -6.78 -2.71 -4.91
CA LEU A 83 -5.59 -2.70 -4.05
C LEU A 83 -5.93 -3.18 -2.62
N VAL A 84 -7.05 -2.72 -2.04
CA VAL A 84 -7.51 -3.17 -0.72
C VAL A 84 -7.87 -4.66 -0.74
N ALA A 85 -8.49 -5.16 -1.81
CA ALA A 85 -8.79 -6.59 -1.95
C ALA A 85 -7.51 -7.44 -1.97
N ASP A 86 -6.45 -6.97 -2.63
CA ASP A 86 -5.14 -7.64 -2.65
C ASP A 86 -4.47 -7.63 -1.26
N LEU A 87 -4.62 -6.55 -0.50
CA LEU A 87 -4.14 -6.47 0.87
C LEU A 87 -4.87 -7.50 1.75
N VAL A 88 -6.20 -7.56 1.68
CA VAL A 88 -7.00 -8.56 2.42
C VAL A 88 -6.60 -9.98 2.03
N ALA A 89 -6.42 -10.26 0.74
CA ALA A 89 -5.96 -11.56 0.27
C ALA A 89 -4.57 -11.93 0.82
N THR A 90 -3.68 -10.95 0.96
CA THR A 90 -2.36 -11.11 1.58
C THR A 90 -2.49 -11.44 3.06
N LEU A 91 -3.25 -10.65 3.82
CA LEU A 91 -3.43 -10.87 5.26
C LEU A 91 -4.04 -12.26 5.53
N ASN A 92 -4.98 -12.69 4.69
CA ASN A 92 -5.55 -14.04 4.73
C ASN A 92 -4.51 -15.13 4.45
N HIS A 93 -3.61 -14.92 3.48
CA HIS A 93 -2.52 -15.86 3.19
C HIS A 93 -1.61 -16.07 4.41
N PHE A 94 -1.32 -15.00 5.14
CA PHE A 94 -0.54 -15.06 6.39
C PHE A 94 -1.37 -15.47 7.62
N LYS A 95 -2.67 -15.75 7.44
CA LYS A 95 -3.59 -16.14 8.51
C LYS A 95 -3.66 -15.10 9.65
N VAL A 96 -3.55 -13.83 9.30
CA VAL A 96 -3.72 -12.72 10.24
C VAL A 96 -5.15 -12.76 10.78
N GLY A 97 -5.30 -12.63 12.10
CA GLY A 97 -6.61 -12.66 12.78
C GLY A 97 -7.53 -11.55 12.29
N LYS A 98 -8.85 -11.81 12.30
CA LYS A 98 -9.85 -10.83 11.81
C LYS A 98 -9.75 -9.49 12.52
N THR A 99 -9.51 -9.51 13.83
CA THR A 99 -9.29 -8.30 14.64
C THR A 99 -8.13 -7.46 14.11
N GLU A 100 -6.97 -8.07 13.89
CA GLU A 100 -5.79 -7.38 13.35
C GLU A 100 -6.01 -6.90 11.91
N GLN A 101 -6.73 -7.66 11.08
CA GLN A 101 -7.10 -7.22 9.73
C GLN A 101 -7.97 -5.95 9.78
N ASP A 102 -9.00 -5.95 10.63
CA ASP A 102 -9.92 -4.81 10.75
C ASP A 102 -9.20 -3.57 11.27
N GLU A 103 -8.26 -3.74 12.21
CA GLU A 103 -7.43 -2.63 12.70
C GLU A 103 -6.49 -2.07 11.62
N ILE A 104 -5.79 -2.91 10.85
CA ILE A 104 -4.96 -2.45 9.73
C ILE A 104 -5.81 -1.66 8.72
N LEU A 105 -6.97 -2.23 8.33
CA LEU A 105 -7.85 -1.60 7.35
C LEU A 105 -8.44 -0.28 7.87
N ALA A 106 -8.72 -0.18 9.18
CA ALA A 106 -9.18 1.05 9.80
C ALA A 106 -8.10 2.15 9.77
N VAL A 107 -6.82 1.79 9.87
CA VAL A 107 -5.71 2.76 9.78
C VAL A 107 -5.45 3.19 8.34
N LEU A 108 -5.54 2.27 7.38
CA LEU A 108 -5.23 2.56 5.97
C LEU A 108 -6.43 3.14 5.19
N GLY A 109 -7.66 2.80 5.58
CA GLY A 109 -8.89 3.23 4.92
C GLY A 109 -9.01 4.75 4.72
N PRO A 110 -8.70 5.59 5.73
CA PRO A 110 -8.72 7.05 5.59
C PRO A 110 -7.79 7.59 4.49
N LEU A 111 -6.72 6.87 4.13
CA LEU A 111 -5.79 7.31 3.09
C LEU A 111 -6.45 7.36 1.69
N LYS A 112 -7.61 6.71 1.51
CA LYS A 112 -8.38 6.75 0.26
C LYS A 112 -8.62 8.18 -0.22
N THR A 113 -8.92 9.11 0.69
CA THR A 113 -9.22 10.52 0.33
C THR A 113 -8.01 11.29 -0.20
N ASP A 114 -6.80 10.84 0.16
CA ASP A 114 -5.56 11.43 -0.35
C ASP A 114 -5.11 10.78 -1.67
N ILE A 115 -5.53 9.56 -1.92
CA ILE A 115 -5.04 8.72 -3.02
C ILE A 115 -5.95 8.77 -4.25
N VAL A 116 -7.27 8.70 -4.05
CA VAL A 116 -8.23 8.69 -5.15
C VAL A 116 -8.37 10.09 -5.73
N GLU A 117 -8.12 10.23 -7.03
CA GLU A 117 -8.30 11.48 -7.77
C GLU A 117 -9.54 11.46 -8.68
N VAL A 118 -10.08 10.27 -8.96
CA VAL A 118 -11.19 10.06 -9.88
C VAL A 118 -12.21 9.14 -9.22
N GLU A 119 -13.38 9.66 -8.89
CA GLU A 119 -14.49 8.84 -8.39
C GLU A 119 -15.12 8.03 -9.53
N SER A 120 -14.56 6.84 -9.78
CA SER A 120 -14.97 5.89 -10.81
C SER A 120 -14.63 4.47 -10.38
N SER A 121 -15.50 3.51 -10.71
CA SER A 121 -15.25 2.07 -10.48
C SER A 121 -14.36 1.43 -11.55
N GLU A 122 -13.92 2.19 -12.55
CA GLU A 122 -13.04 1.71 -13.61
C GLU A 122 -11.69 1.24 -13.05
N VAL A 123 -11.13 0.18 -13.63
CA VAL A 123 -9.83 -0.40 -13.27
C VAL A 123 -8.96 -0.57 -14.50
N GLY A 124 -7.66 -0.72 -14.29
CA GLY A 124 -6.69 -0.92 -15.36
C GLY A 124 -6.44 0.34 -16.19
N THR A 125 -6.67 1.52 -15.61
CA THR A 125 -6.43 2.78 -16.31
C THR A 125 -4.93 3.06 -16.38
N PRO A 126 -4.42 3.59 -17.51
CA PRO A 126 -3.00 3.87 -17.63
C PRO A 126 -2.58 5.02 -16.70
N LEU A 127 -1.29 5.10 -16.39
CA LEU A 127 -0.72 6.33 -15.83
C LEU A 127 -0.80 7.45 -16.88
N PRO A 128 -1.15 8.70 -16.48
CA PRO A 128 -1.03 9.84 -17.38
C PRO A 128 0.39 9.96 -17.94
N ARG A 129 0.51 10.39 -19.21
CA ARG A 129 1.83 10.54 -19.86
C ARG A 129 2.75 11.51 -19.13
N THR A 130 2.17 12.48 -18.44
CA THR A 130 2.84 13.51 -17.64
C THR A 130 3.19 13.05 -16.22
N TYR A 131 2.80 11.82 -15.82
CA TYR A 131 3.13 11.31 -14.50
C TYR A 131 4.61 10.96 -14.40
N GLU A 132 5.26 11.51 -13.38
CA GLU A 132 6.66 11.27 -13.03
C GLU A 132 6.74 10.57 -11.66
N PRO A 133 7.38 9.38 -11.57
CA PRO A 133 7.51 8.68 -10.31
C PRO A 133 8.46 9.43 -9.36
N ALA A 134 8.36 9.15 -8.06
CA ALA A 134 9.36 9.59 -7.10
C ALA A 134 10.74 8.98 -7.46
N PRO A 135 11.85 9.72 -7.27
CA PRO A 135 13.18 9.17 -7.50
C PRO A 135 13.45 8.01 -6.55
N ALA A 136 14.32 7.09 -6.99
CA ALA A 136 14.84 6.01 -6.14
C ALA A 136 15.44 6.58 -4.84
N LEU A 137 15.45 5.76 -3.78
CA LEU A 137 16.10 6.15 -2.52
C LEU A 137 17.61 6.30 -2.76
N SER A 138 18.18 7.43 -2.35
CA SER A 138 19.63 7.58 -2.25
C SER A 138 20.12 6.61 -1.18
N ARG A 139 20.90 5.60 -1.59
CA ARG A 139 21.58 4.70 -0.66
C ARG A 139 22.85 5.33 -0.11
#